data_AF-A0A3N5W9Y9-F1
#
_entry.id   AF-A0A3N5W9Y9-F1
#
_cell.length_a   1.000
_cell.length_b   1.000
_cell.length_c   1.000
_cell.angle_alpha   90.00
_cell.angle_beta   90.00
_cell.angle_gamma   90.00
#
_symmetry.space_group_name_H-M   'P 1'
#
loop_
_entity.id
_entity.type
_entity.pdbx_description
1 polymer ?
#
loop_
_entity_poly.entity_id
_entity_poly.type
_entity_poly.pdbx_seq_one_letter_code
_entity_poly.pdbx_strand_id
1 'polypeptide(L)'
;GQAYDSLIQYVKDRPGHDRRYAMDITKISQELGWLPKQSLETGLLKTVKWYLDHPAWVEAIRSKTDYAGWMERNYANRGGQK
;
A
#
# COMPACT_ATOMS: atom_id res chain seq x y z
N GLY A 1 -7.93 23.33 -8.26
CA GLY A 1 -7.00 22.38 -7.63
C GLY A 1 -5.99 21.95 -8.66
N GLN A 2 -4.79 21.53 -8.24
CA GLN A 2 -3.83 20.86 -9.14
C GLN A 2 -4.43 19.55 -9.67
N ALA A 3 -3.97 19.10 -10.85
CA ALA A 3 -4.37 17.82 -11.42
C ALA A 3 -3.83 16.66 -10.55
N TYR A 4 -4.63 15.62 -10.32
CA TYR A 4 -4.27 14.52 -9.42
C TYR A 4 -3.05 13.71 -9.87
N ASP A 5 -2.81 13.68 -11.19
CA ASP A 5 -1.63 13.06 -11.79
C ASP A 5 -0.32 13.68 -11.30
N SER A 6 -0.31 14.97 -10.96
CA SER A 6 0.86 15.69 -10.45
C SER A 6 1.34 15.19 -9.09
N LEU A 7 0.53 14.39 -8.38
CA LEU A 7 0.89 13.74 -7.11
C LEU A 7 1.62 12.40 -7.31
N ILE A 8 1.73 11.91 -8.56
CA ILE A 8 2.30 10.59 -8.89
C ILE A 8 3.71 10.77 -9.47
N GLN A 9 4.68 10.02 -8.94
CA GLN A 9 6.04 9.94 -9.48
C GLN A 9 6.41 8.49 -9.82
N TYR A 10 6.81 8.26 -11.06
CA TYR A 10 7.38 6.97 -11.47
C TYR A 10 8.84 6.87 -11.03
N VAL A 11 9.22 5.71 -10.50
CA VAL A 11 10.56 5.41 -9.98
C VAL A 11 11.04 4.09 -10.57
N LYS A 12 12.33 3.77 -10.40
CA LYS A 12 12.89 2.51 -10.89
C LYS A 12 12.12 1.31 -10.29
N ASP A 13 11.72 0.39 -11.16
CA ASP A 13 10.98 -0.81 -10.77
C ASP A 13 11.79 -1.71 -9.82
N ARG A 14 11.10 -2.57 -9.07
CA ARG A 14 11.71 -3.51 -8.11
C ARG A 14 12.45 -4.62 -8.88
N PRO A 15 13.71 -4.96 -8.52
CA PRO A 15 14.36 -6.16 -9.02
C PRO A 15 13.53 -7.41 -8.71
N GLY A 16 13.20 -8.21 -9.73
CA GLY A 16 12.37 -9.41 -9.58
C GLY A 16 10.89 -9.12 -9.31
N HIS A 17 10.32 -8.06 -9.89
CA HIS A 17 8.91 -7.76 -9.74
C HIS A 17 8.02 -8.80 -10.47
N ASP A 18 7.47 -9.74 -9.71
CA ASP A 18 6.37 -10.59 -10.16
C ASP A 18 5.14 -9.72 -10.50
N ARG A 19 4.77 -9.68 -11.78
CA ARG A 19 3.78 -8.73 -12.28
C ARG A 19 2.34 -9.06 -11.95
N ARG A 20 2.05 -10.31 -11.57
CA ARG A 20 0.68 -10.78 -11.33
C ARG A 20 0.65 -11.88 -10.29
N TYR A 21 -0.03 -11.60 -9.20
CA TYR A 21 -0.54 -12.61 -8.28
C TYR A 21 -2.06 -12.69 -8.43
N ALA A 22 -2.58 -13.92 -8.49
CA ALA A 22 -4.01 -14.19 -8.47
C ALA A 22 -4.24 -15.49 -7.70
N MET A 23 -5.26 -15.50 -6.85
CA MET A 23 -5.61 -16.66 -6.02
C MET A 23 -7.05 -17.05 -6.32
N ASP A 24 -7.28 -18.35 -6.47
CA ASP A 24 -8.61 -18.92 -6.54
C ASP A 24 -9.06 -19.30 -5.12
N ILE A 25 -10.16 -18.70 -4.66
CA ILE A 25 -10.74 -18.91 -3.33
C ILE A 25 -11.94 -19.87 -3.35
N THR A 26 -12.20 -20.54 -4.48
CA THR A 26 -13.35 -21.43 -4.64
C THR A 26 -13.39 -22.52 -3.58
N LYS A 27 -12.24 -23.14 -3.26
CA LYS A 27 -12.16 -24.22 -2.28
C LYS A 27 -12.64 -23.79 -0.89
N ILE A 28 -12.10 -22.68 -0.36
CA ILE A 28 -12.46 -22.18 0.97
C ILE A 28 -13.92 -21.70 1.03
N SER A 29 -14.44 -21.17 -0.08
CA SER A 29 -15.85 -20.81 -0.20
C SER A 29 -16.76 -22.04 -0.18
N GLN A 30 -16.40 -23.12 -0.85
CA GLN A 30 -17.22 -24.33 -0.93
C GLN A 30 -17.17 -25.16 0.34
N GLU A 31 -15.97 -25.36 0.90
CA GLU A 31 -15.78 -26.26 2.05
C GLU A 31 -16.14 -25.61 3.38
N LEU A 32 -15.91 -24.29 3.52
CA LEU A 32 -16.10 -23.58 4.78
C LEU A 32 -17.18 -22.48 4.71
N GLY A 33 -17.77 -22.23 3.54
CA GLY A 33 -18.74 -21.15 3.35
C GLY A 33 -18.12 -19.75 3.51
N TRP A 34 -16.80 -19.62 3.49
CA TRP A 34 -16.13 -18.34 3.70
C TRP A 34 -16.21 -17.46 2.45
N LEU A 35 -16.58 -16.19 2.65
CA LEU A 35 -16.58 -15.15 1.62
C LEU A 35 -16.03 -13.83 2.20
N PRO A 36 -15.37 -13.00 1.39
CA PRO A 36 -14.92 -11.68 1.83
C PRO A 36 -16.10 -10.79 2.19
N LYS A 37 -16.01 -10.10 3.33
CA LYS A 37 -17.04 -9.14 3.78
C LYS A 37 -16.86 -7.73 3.22
N GLN A 38 -15.75 -7.45 2.53
CA GLN A 38 -15.43 -6.15 1.96
C GLN A 38 -15.11 -6.29 0.48
N SER A 39 -15.57 -5.34 -0.32
CA SER A 39 -15.03 -5.10 -1.67
C SER A 39 -13.73 -4.30 -1.57
N LEU A 40 -12.95 -4.24 -2.66
CA LEU A 40 -11.75 -3.40 -2.72
C LEU A 40 -12.07 -1.93 -2.42
N GLU A 41 -13.14 -1.40 -3.02
CA GLU A 41 -13.57 -0.01 -2.85
C GLU A 41 -13.93 0.31 -1.40
N THR A 42 -14.79 -0.50 -0.80
CA THR A 42 -15.26 -0.27 0.59
C THR A 42 -14.14 -0.48 1.61
N GLY A 43 -13.27 -1.47 1.39
CA GLY A 43 -12.09 -1.71 2.20
C GLY A 43 -11.10 -0.55 2.11
N LEU A 44 -10.77 -0.09 0.90
CA LEU A 44 -9.80 0.99 0.69
C LEU A 44 -10.27 2.31 1.32
N LEU A 45 -11.56 2.65 1.18
CA LEU A 45 -12.12 3.83 1.83
C LEU A 45 -12.00 3.77 3.35
N LYS A 46 -12.32 2.61 3.96
CA LYS A 46 -12.18 2.40 5.41
C LYS A 46 -10.73 2.51 5.87
N THR A 47 -9.79 1.98 5.08
CA THR A 47 -8.35 2.10 5.34
C THR A 47 -7.93 3.57 5.35
N VAL A 48 -8.27 4.35 4.32
CA VAL A 48 -7.92 5.78 4.26
C VAL A 48 -8.50 6.55 5.46
N LYS A 49 -9.77 6.33 5.78
CA LYS A 49 -10.41 6.95 6.94
C LYS A 49 -9.69 6.60 8.24
N TRP A 50 -9.35 5.32 8.43
CA TRP A 50 -8.64 4.88 9.63
C TRP A 50 -7.30 5.62 9.81
N TYR A 51 -6.51 5.78 8.74
CA TYR A 51 -5.24 6.53 8.83
C TYR A 51 -5.45 8.01 9.18
N LEU A 52 -6.51 8.64 8.66
CA LEU A 52 -6.85 10.03 9.00
C LEU A 52 -7.30 10.18 10.45
N ASP A 53 -8.03 9.18 10.97
CA ASP A 53 -8.57 9.18 12.34
C ASP A 53 -7.53 8.80 13.41
N HIS A 54 -6.38 8.21 13.02
CA HIS A 54 -5.37 7.68 13.96
C HIS A 54 -3.96 8.27 13.76
N PRO A 55 -3.78 9.60 13.70
CA PRO A 55 -2.48 10.21 13.43
C PRO A 55 -1.43 9.90 14.51
N ALA A 56 -1.83 9.82 15.78
CA ALA A 56 -0.92 9.49 16.89
C ALA A 56 -0.31 8.09 16.74
N TRP A 57 -1.09 7.14 16.22
CA TRP A 57 -0.58 5.79 15.95
C TRP A 57 0.44 5.81 14.82
N VAL A 58 0.15 6.54 13.74
CA VAL A 58 1.06 6.67 12.59
C VAL A 58 2.37 7.31 13.02
N GLU A 59 2.33 8.40 13.78
CA GLU A 59 3.53 9.10 14.24
C GLU A 59 4.38 8.22 15.18
N ALA A 60 3.76 7.46 16.08
CA ALA A 60 4.48 6.53 16.95
C ALA A 60 5.21 5.42 16.19
N ILE A 61 4.72 5.01 15.01
CA ILE A 61 5.42 4.07 14.13
C ILE A 61 6.53 4.76 13.35
N ARG A 62 6.28 5.96 12.82
CA ARG A 62 7.26 6.74 12.04
C ARG A 62 8.45 7.18 12.89
N SER A 63 8.28 7.37 14.19
CA SER A 63 9.34 7.72 15.13
C SER A 63 10.21 6.52 15.56
N LYS A 64 9.91 5.30 15.08
CA LYS A 64 10.75 4.13 15.36
C LYS A 64 12.11 4.21 14.64
N THR A 65 13.10 3.58 15.24
CA THR A 65 14.53 3.85 15.06
C THR A 65 15.06 3.74 13.62
N ASP A 66 14.43 2.98 12.73
CA ASP A 66 14.92 2.79 11.35
C ASP A 66 13.85 3.00 10.27
N TYR A 67 12.71 3.63 10.58
CA TYR A 67 11.73 3.94 9.53
C TYR A 67 12.33 4.92 8.50
N ALA A 68 12.90 6.03 8.98
CA ALA A 68 13.53 7.03 8.13
C ALA A 68 14.75 6.46 7.36
N GLY A 69 15.59 5.68 8.05
CA GLY A 69 16.77 5.05 7.44
C GLY A 69 16.38 4.07 6.33
N TRP A 70 15.32 3.27 6.51
CA TRP A 70 14.81 2.41 5.46
C TRP A 70 14.27 3.19 4.26
N MET A 71 13.50 4.25 4.50
CA MET A 71 12.95 5.10 3.44
C MET A 71 14.07 5.71 2.59
N GLU A 72 15.13 6.21 3.22
CA GLU A 72 16.30 6.74 2.53
C GLU A 72 16.98 5.65 1.69
N ARG A 73 17.32 4.51 2.29
CA ARG A 73 18.01 3.41 1.59
C ARG A 73 17.24 2.91 0.37
N ASN A 74 15.91 2.82 0.46
CA ASN A 74 15.10 2.25 -0.61
C ASN A 74 14.65 3.27 -1.66
N TYR A 75 14.50 4.57 -1.33
CA TYR A 75 13.91 5.56 -2.23
C TYR A 75 14.80 6.76 -2.59
N ALA A 76 15.78 7.16 -1.78
CA ALA A 76 16.53 8.40 -2.00
C ALA A 76 17.18 8.51 -3.40
N ASN A 77 17.67 7.38 -3.93
CA ASN A 77 18.30 7.30 -5.25
C ASN A 77 17.47 6.51 -6.27
N ARG A 78 16.18 6.25 -5.98
CA ARG A 78 15.32 5.42 -6.84
C ARG A 78 14.58 6.23 -7.91
N GLY A 79 14.72 7.56 -7.90
CA GLY A 79 14.11 8.47 -8.87
C GLY A 79 14.56 8.20 -10.31
N GLY A 80 13.58 8.06 -11.22
CA GLY A 80 13.80 8.03 -12.66
C GLY A 80 14.00 9.45 -13.21
N GLN A 81 14.78 9.55 -14.30
CA GLN A 81 14.86 10.78 -15.10
C GLN A 81 13.45 11.23 -15.48
N LYS A 82 13.18 12.53 -15.35
CA LYS A 82 12.11 13.16 -16.15
C LYS A 82 12.42 12.97 -17.63
#